data_AF-A0A6C7E0I5-F1
#
_entry.id   AF-A0A6C7E0I5-F1
#
_cell.length_a   1.000
_cell.length_b   1.000
_cell.length_c   1.000
_cell.angle_alpha   90.00
_cell.angle_beta   90.00
_cell.angle_gamma   90.00
#
_symmetry.space_group_name_H-M   'P 1'
#
loop_
_entity.id
_entity.type
_entity.pdbx_description
1 polymer ?
#
loop_
_entity_poly.entity_id
_entity_poly.type
_entity_poly.pdbx_seq_one_letter_code
_entity_poly.pdbx_strand_id
1 'polypeptide(L)'
;MRCHVCNVEVGEGQRFCHECGESLTGVTDATEELKVLPDADSRVDGDDDLPPTQAIDELPGDEVPESPIGDLPDSQLDDPELPDTEAIPANELPDAPTSSDTEPDESVPAGRIGASLFDPATAPPDAEPDWSEPIPPLSDDIFATSTHSTESPGGDAVPAYESTTAIPVSEHGAPFDETTGQQPALFDAEAVAGGPLLDGELRPFKVRPTLVLAFLGMLAALMVSVADVTDIRTDRVVAGIDNQLSTLADVGSNLPLAGFIGAAIMLVGGLLHCFGLRWGAGLAGGAGLALTGWAALVIGHAEVPINGAERITRDPSTPGPFTLTVTRDLGYWLVVALAGIGLVVFALSLVSAGTGGRRGLDPWTAALGALAAVVIAAGPLITVEGANFDVNFGTDDLPFAFFAGRLVQLALVAGAGVVGFLLVRAYGLGLAAGGVSITLWLWLSSLLEIGDRPLGVAAGNLGSGSTKPHAVTTVGVTATLVMLVVAATIAIVQNSRSTT
;
A
#
# COMPACT_ATOMS: atom_id res chain seq x y z
N MET A 1 27.50 18.90 31.27
CA MET A 1 28.08 17.62 30.73
C MET A 1 27.68 17.49 29.26
N ARG A 2 28.34 16.67 28.43
CA ARG A 2 27.96 16.50 27.01
C ARG A 2 27.55 15.06 26.72
N CYS A 3 26.55 14.86 25.87
CA CYS A 3 26.15 13.55 25.41
C CYS A 3 27.29 12.89 24.61
N HIS A 4 27.62 11.64 24.91
CA HIS A 4 28.71 10.93 24.22
C HIS A 4 28.39 10.57 22.76
N VAL A 5 27.11 10.60 22.38
CA VAL A 5 26.66 10.31 21.00
C VAL A 5 26.57 11.58 20.17
N CYS A 6 25.81 12.59 20.61
CA CYS A 6 25.56 13.80 19.82
C CYS A 6 26.36 15.03 20.25
N ASN A 7 27.15 14.94 21.32
CA ASN A 7 28.01 16.01 21.87
C ASN A 7 27.28 17.31 22.31
N VAL A 8 25.96 17.27 22.46
CA VAL A 8 25.10 18.34 22.98
C VAL A 8 25.23 18.43 24.50
N GLU A 9 25.14 19.64 25.04
CA GLU A 9 25.22 19.89 26.47
C GLU A 9 23.94 19.43 27.20
N VAL A 10 24.10 18.63 28.24
CA VAL A 10 23.03 18.06 29.06
C VAL A 10 23.14 18.55 30.49
N GLY A 11 21.99 18.81 31.10
CA GLY A 11 21.88 19.27 32.50
C GLY A 11 22.23 18.15 33.50
N GLU A 12 22.75 18.54 34.66
CA GLU A 12 23.08 17.59 35.73
C GLU A 12 21.84 16.81 36.19
N GLY A 13 21.98 15.50 36.38
CA GLY A 13 20.90 14.61 36.81
C GLY A 13 19.93 14.14 35.70
N GLN A 14 20.12 14.55 34.44
CA GLN A 14 19.35 13.99 33.33
C GLN A 14 19.80 12.55 33.01
N ARG A 15 18.84 11.63 32.96
CA ARG A 15 19.07 10.21 32.62
C ARG A 15 19.13 9.94 31.12
N PHE A 16 18.64 10.89 30.31
CA PHE A 16 18.55 10.78 28.86
C PHE A 16 18.95 12.10 28.20
N CYS A 17 19.57 12.04 27.02
CA CYS A 17 19.83 13.23 26.23
C CYS A 17 18.51 13.77 25.65
N HIS A 18 18.22 15.06 25.86
CA HIS A 18 17.00 15.68 25.34
C HIS A 18 16.98 15.84 23.81
N GLU A 19 18.13 15.72 23.15
CA GLU A 19 18.23 15.89 21.70
C GLU A 19 18.22 14.56 20.94
N CYS A 20 18.97 13.55 21.39
CA CYS A 20 19.03 12.24 20.70
C CYS A 20 18.32 11.09 21.44
N GLY A 21 17.82 11.30 22.66
CA GLY A 21 17.13 10.27 23.44
C GLY A 21 18.03 9.20 24.09
N GLU A 22 19.34 9.23 23.83
CA GLU A 22 20.27 8.21 24.33
C GLU A 22 20.37 8.20 25.87
N SER A 23 20.48 7.01 26.45
CA SER A 23 20.69 6.82 27.89
C SER A 23 22.05 7.33 28.33
N LEU A 24 22.06 8.09 29.43
CA LEU A 24 23.29 8.58 30.08
C LEU A 24 23.65 7.74 31.32
N THR A 25 22.93 6.64 31.53
CA THR A 25 23.12 5.69 32.64
C THR A 25 24.47 5.00 32.50
N GLY A 26 25.31 5.00 33.55
CA GLY A 26 26.67 4.44 33.52
C GLY A 26 27.79 5.37 33.01
N VAL A 27 27.47 6.52 32.39
CA VAL A 27 28.44 7.61 32.12
C VAL A 27 28.36 8.70 33.19
N THR A 28 27.20 8.79 33.86
CA THR A 28 26.87 9.80 34.89
C THR A 28 26.84 9.25 36.31
N ASP A 29 26.84 7.93 36.47
CA ASP A 29 26.96 7.31 37.78
C ASP A 29 28.42 7.42 38.20
N ALA A 30 28.69 8.32 39.15
CA ALA A 30 30.01 8.45 39.77
C ALA A 30 30.43 7.07 40.31
N THR A 31 31.37 6.41 39.62
CA THR A 31 32.08 5.26 40.14
C THR A 31 32.92 5.72 41.33
N GLU A 32 32.39 5.42 42.51
CA GLU A 32 33.05 5.42 43.82
C GLU A 32 33.60 6.76 44.34
N GLU A 33 33.05 7.16 45.49
CA GLU A 33 33.54 8.23 46.34
C GLU A 33 34.93 7.83 46.89
N LEU A 34 35.98 8.54 46.45
CA LEU A 34 37.32 8.40 47.02
C LEU A 34 37.26 8.72 48.53
N LYS A 35 37.58 7.72 49.36
CA LYS A 35 37.81 7.90 50.80
C LYS A 35 38.86 8.97 51.07
N VAL A 36 38.42 10.11 51.58
CA VAL A 36 39.27 11.12 52.20
C VAL A 36 39.62 10.65 53.62
N LEU A 37 40.92 10.52 53.90
CA LEU A 37 41.47 10.31 55.24
C LEU A 37 41.31 11.58 56.10
N PRO A 38 41.10 11.45 57.42
CA PRO A 38 40.73 12.57 58.29
C PRO A 38 41.95 13.34 58.80
N ASP A 39 41.76 14.65 58.98
CA ASP A 39 42.36 15.60 59.95
C ASP A 39 42.29 17.01 59.32
N ALA A 40 41.91 18.12 59.95
CA ALA A 40 41.61 18.45 61.34
C ALA A 40 40.76 19.74 61.39
N ASP A 41 40.02 19.90 62.48
CA ASP A 41 39.62 21.15 63.15
C ASP A 41 39.22 22.39 62.32
N SER A 42 37.93 22.73 62.35
CA SER A 42 37.49 23.94 63.08
C SER A 42 35.96 24.01 63.20
N ARG A 43 35.52 24.05 64.46
CA ARG A 43 34.23 24.56 64.92
C ARG A 43 33.96 25.96 64.36
N VAL A 44 32.73 26.22 63.92
CA VAL A 44 31.93 27.39 64.32
C VAL A 44 30.44 27.00 64.25
N ASP A 45 29.77 27.11 65.41
CA ASP A 45 28.33 27.02 65.60
C ASP A 45 27.61 28.25 65.01
N GLY A 46 26.35 28.10 64.58
CA GLY A 46 25.50 29.24 64.27
C GLY A 46 24.14 28.85 63.69
N ASP A 47 23.16 28.74 64.58
CA ASP A 47 21.72 28.73 64.31
C ASP A 47 21.28 29.97 63.49
N ASP A 48 20.18 29.85 62.73
CA ASP A 48 19.00 30.75 62.80
C ASP A 48 18.15 30.75 61.52
N ASP A 49 16.87 30.38 61.72
CA ASP A 49 15.64 31.05 61.28
C ASP A 49 15.36 31.39 59.78
N LEU A 50 14.28 30.76 59.27
CA LEU A 50 13.32 31.30 58.27
C LEU A 50 12.71 32.65 58.77
N PRO A 51 12.02 33.54 57.98
CA PRO A 51 11.18 33.30 56.78
C PRO A 51 11.20 34.50 55.76
N PRO A 52 10.09 34.97 55.11
CA PRO A 52 9.49 34.50 53.85
C PRO A 52 9.44 35.59 52.73
N THR A 53 8.98 35.18 51.53
CA THR A 53 8.31 35.97 50.45
C THR A 53 8.53 37.48 50.36
N GLN A 54 9.03 37.97 49.21
CA GLN A 54 8.52 39.21 48.59
C GLN A 54 8.52 39.12 47.06
N ALA A 55 7.40 39.57 46.49
CA ALA A 55 7.21 39.90 45.10
C ALA A 55 7.90 41.22 44.75
N ILE A 56 8.45 41.31 43.55
CA ILE A 56 8.84 42.56 42.86
C ILE A 56 8.56 42.26 41.38
N ASP A 57 7.44 42.74 40.83
CA ASP A 57 7.24 44.04 40.19
C ASP A 57 8.05 44.29 38.91
N GLU A 58 7.27 44.70 37.91
CA GLU A 58 7.58 45.09 36.54
C GLU A 58 8.70 46.13 36.43
N LEU A 59 9.42 46.12 35.29
CA LEU A 59 9.97 47.30 34.59
C LEU A 59 10.58 46.86 33.23
N PRO A 60 10.85 47.79 32.29
CA PRO A 60 10.22 47.83 30.97
C PRO A 60 11.21 47.54 29.84
N GLY A 61 10.70 47.63 28.61
CA GLY A 61 11.41 47.30 27.37
C GLY A 61 12.70 48.07 27.13
N ASP A 62 13.59 47.39 26.41
CA ASP A 62 14.75 47.98 25.74
C ASP A 62 14.75 47.57 24.26
N GLU A 63 14.98 48.60 23.47
CA GLU A 63 15.11 48.63 22.02
C GLU A 63 16.32 47.78 21.57
N VAL A 64 16.11 46.89 20.60
CA VAL A 64 17.22 46.21 19.90
C VAL A 64 17.61 47.06 18.69
N PRO A 65 18.86 47.54 18.60
CA PRO A 65 19.32 48.32 17.46
C PRO A 65 19.60 47.44 16.24
N GLU A 66 19.25 47.96 15.07
CA GLU A 66 19.61 47.42 13.75
C GLU A 66 21.13 47.38 13.56
N SER A 67 21.67 46.20 13.28
CA SER A 67 23.06 46.01 12.87
C SER A 67 23.20 46.11 11.33
N PRO A 68 24.21 46.83 10.82
CA PRO A 68 24.36 47.09 9.39
C PRO A 68 24.98 45.92 8.63
N ILE A 69 24.43 45.65 7.45
CA ILE A 69 24.96 44.73 6.43
C ILE A 69 26.31 45.26 5.96
N GLY A 70 27.37 44.50 6.24
CA GLY A 70 28.73 44.75 5.76
C GLY A 70 29.13 43.69 4.73
N ASP A 71 29.56 44.17 3.57
CA ASP A 71 30.08 43.42 2.43
C ASP A 71 31.22 42.45 2.81
N LEU A 72 31.12 41.21 2.31
CA LEU A 72 32.22 40.24 2.31
C LEU A 72 32.90 40.21 0.93
N PRO A 73 34.24 40.29 0.85
CA PRO A 73 34.96 40.19 -0.41
C PRO A 73 35.18 38.74 -0.85
N ASP A 74 35.19 38.55 -2.17
CA ASP A 74 35.52 37.32 -2.90
C ASP A 74 36.82 36.66 -2.41
N SER A 75 36.71 35.47 -1.82
CA SER A 75 37.85 34.58 -1.60
C SER A 75 37.90 33.52 -2.69
N GLN A 76 38.89 33.69 -3.58
CA GLN A 76 39.41 32.69 -4.50
C GLN A 76 39.73 31.39 -3.74
N LEU A 77 39.16 30.27 -4.18
CA LEU A 77 39.61 28.94 -3.82
C LEU A 77 40.48 28.42 -4.97
N ASP A 78 41.77 28.28 -4.69
CA ASP A 78 42.74 27.59 -5.53
C ASP A 78 42.43 26.09 -5.55
N ASP A 79 42.37 25.54 -6.77
CA ASP A 79 42.29 24.11 -7.07
C ASP A 79 43.57 23.39 -6.60
N PRO A 80 43.48 22.32 -5.79
CA PRO A 80 44.62 21.44 -5.57
C PRO A 80 44.79 20.48 -6.75
N GLU A 81 45.92 20.62 -7.46
CA GLU A 81 46.43 19.68 -8.46
C GLU A 81 46.43 18.23 -7.94
N LEU A 82 45.74 17.35 -8.66
CA LEU A 82 45.83 15.90 -8.52
C LEU A 82 47.19 15.41 -9.03
N PRO A 83 47.93 14.55 -8.29
CA PRO A 83 49.14 13.94 -8.80
C PRO A 83 48.82 12.83 -9.82
N ASP A 84 49.58 12.85 -10.91
CA ASP A 84 49.58 11.87 -12.00
C ASP A 84 49.83 10.45 -11.48
N THR A 85 48.87 9.54 -11.71
CA THR A 85 49.05 8.10 -11.46
C THR A 85 49.87 7.49 -12.60
N GLU A 86 51.15 7.27 -12.33
CA GLU A 86 52.06 6.49 -13.18
C GLU A 86 51.57 5.05 -13.37
N ALA A 87 51.73 4.57 -14.61
CA ALA A 87 51.41 3.22 -15.05
C ALA A 87 52.29 2.17 -14.38
N ILE A 88 51.66 1.14 -13.80
CA ILE A 88 52.36 -0.06 -13.31
C ILE A 88 52.43 -1.09 -14.46
N PRO A 89 53.61 -1.64 -14.78
CA PRO A 89 53.79 -2.61 -15.86
C PRO A 89 53.30 -4.01 -15.48
N ALA A 90 52.78 -4.71 -16.49
CA ALA A 90 52.39 -6.11 -16.45
C ALA A 90 53.58 -7.01 -16.09
N ASN A 91 53.42 -7.82 -15.03
CA ASN A 91 54.33 -8.92 -14.72
C ASN A 91 53.70 -10.25 -15.11
N GLU A 92 54.46 -10.97 -15.92
CA GLU A 92 54.29 -12.35 -16.37
C GLU A 92 54.08 -13.31 -15.18
N LEU A 93 53.13 -14.24 -15.31
CA LEU A 93 53.08 -15.46 -14.52
C LEU A 93 53.40 -16.66 -15.44
N PRO A 94 54.20 -17.64 -14.95
CA PRO A 94 54.81 -18.66 -15.80
C PRO A 94 53.92 -19.87 -16.08
N ASP A 95 54.24 -20.52 -17.19
CA ASP A 95 53.66 -21.74 -17.73
C ASP A 95 53.88 -23.02 -16.89
N ALA A 96 52.93 -23.95 -17.10
CA ALA A 96 53.03 -25.43 -17.14
C ALA A 96 52.82 -26.24 -15.82
N PRO A 97 52.40 -27.53 -15.88
CA PRO A 97 52.20 -28.39 -17.07
C PRO A 97 50.88 -29.21 -17.15
N THR A 98 50.62 -29.67 -18.37
CA THR A 98 49.79 -30.79 -18.83
C THR A 98 50.13 -32.17 -18.24
N SER A 99 49.09 -33.01 -18.07
CA SER A 99 48.99 -34.49 -18.23
C SER A 99 48.03 -35.05 -17.17
N SER A 100 47.20 -36.08 -17.32
CA SER A 100 46.74 -36.95 -18.42
C SER A 100 45.73 -37.94 -17.78
N ASP A 101 45.00 -38.68 -18.63
CA ASP A 101 44.47 -40.04 -18.38
C ASP A 101 43.10 -40.25 -17.69
N THR A 102 42.07 -40.29 -18.53
CA THR A 102 41.23 -41.47 -18.87
C THR A 102 41.44 -42.76 -18.04
N GLU A 103 40.43 -43.19 -17.29
CA GLU A 103 39.56 -44.36 -17.63
C GLU A 103 38.38 -44.51 -16.64
N PRO A 104 37.20 -44.97 -17.10
CA PRO A 104 36.02 -45.25 -16.27
C PRO A 104 35.77 -46.76 -16.09
N ASP A 105 35.25 -47.21 -14.94
CA ASP A 105 34.27 -48.31 -14.93
C ASP A 105 33.52 -48.50 -13.60
N GLU A 106 32.29 -49.04 -13.77
CA GLU A 106 31.45 -49.80 -12.82
C GLU A 106 30.80 -49.12 -11.60
N SER A 107 29.58 -49.45 -11.17
CA SER A 107 28.37 -50.05 -11.75
C SER A 107 27.34 -50.11 -10.59
N VAL A 108 26.22 -49.38 -10.65
CA VAL A 108 25.04 -49.68 -9.81
C VAL A 108 23.77 -49.35 -10.59
N PRO A 109 22.85 -50.32 -10.83
CA PRO A 109 21.63 -50.09 -11.58
C PRO A 109 20.40 -49.87 -10.70
N ALA A 110 19.37 -49.33 -11.36
CA ALA A 110 17.94 -49.46 -11.13
C ALA A 110 17.22 -48.34 -10.33
N GLY A 111 16.64 -47.40 -11.10
CA GLY A 111 15.17 -47.39 -11.19
C GLY A 111 14.48 -46.02 -11.24
N ARG A 112 13.83 -45.73 -12.39
CA ARG A 112 12.52 -45.02 -12.55
C ARG A 112 12.51 -43.52 -12.18
N ILE A 113 11.99 -42.53 -12.94
CA ILE A 113 11.02 -42.39 -14.05
C ILE A 113 11.43 -41.12 -14.84
N GLY A 114 11.22 -41.13 -16.16
CA GLY A 114 11.65 -40.05 -17.06
C GLY A 114 10.75 -38.81 -17.11
N ALA A 115 11.36 -37.69 -17.49
CA ALA A 115 11.04 -36.85 -18.66
C ALA A 115 11.77 -35.50 -18.53
N SER A 116 13.02 -35.44 -19.00
CA SER A 116 13.67 -34.18 -19.38
C SER A 116 13.76 -34.14 -20.90
N LEU A 117 13.18 -33.11 -21.51
CA LEU A 117 13.47 -32.69 -22.87
C LEU A 117 13.54 -31.17 -22.77
N PHE A 118 14.75 -30.63 -22.64
CA PHE A 118 15.23 -29.36 -23.18
C PHE A 118 16.65 -29.14 -22.63
N ASP A 119 17.63 -29.34 -23.51
CA ASP A 119 19.05 -29.06 -23.31
C ASP A 119 19.33 -27.72 -24.03
N PRO A 120 19.64 -26.62 -23.31
CA PRO A 120 19.91 -25.33 -23.93
C PRO A 120 21.42 -25.11 -24.01
N ALA A 121 22.07 -25.71 -25.02
CA ALA A 121 23.49 -25.45 -25.25
C ALA A 121 23.87 -25.59 -26.74
N THR A 122 23.43 -24.64 -27.56
CA THR A 122 24.18 -24.10 -28.74
C THR A 122 23.36 -23.00 -29.42
N ALA A 123 23.56 -21.75 -29.01
CA ALA A 123 23.16 -20.58 -29.78
C ALA A 123 24.44 -19.94 -30.36
N PRO A 124 24.55 -19.73 -31.67
CA PRO A 124 25.63 -18.93 -32.25
C PRO A 124 25.43 -17.44 -31.94
N PRO A 125 26.51 -16.64 -31.83
CA PRO A 125 26.40 -15.22 -31.54
C PRO A 125 26.01 -14.42 -32.79
N ASP A 126 25.21 -13.38 -32.56
CA ASP A 126 25.04 -12.17 -33.37
C ASP A 126 24.60 -12.33 -34.84
N ALA A 127 23.29 -12.34 -35.05
CA ALA A 127 22.67 -11.91 -36.29
C ALA A 127 21.64 -10.81 -35.97
N GLU A 128 21.97 -9.56 -36.34
CA GLU A 128 21.00 -8.47 -36.33
C GLU A 128 19.84 -8.80 -37.29
N PRO A 129 18.57 -8.60 -36.89
CA PRO A 129 17.43 -8.86 -37.77
C PRO A 129 17.40 -7.86 -38.93
N ASP A 130 17.53 -8.38 -40.15
CA ASP A 130 17.35 -7.65 -41.41
C ASP A 130 15.86 -7.36 -41.65
N TRP A 131 15.46 -6.10 -41.47
CA TRP A 131 14.08 -5.62 -41.65
C TRP A 131 13.74 -5.25 -43.10
N SER A 132 14.53 -5.70 -44.08
CA SER A 132 14.41 -5.28 -45.49
C SER A 132 13.44 -6.11 -46.34
N GLU A 133 12.76 -7.12 -45.80
CA GLU A 133 11.85 -7.94 -46.63
C GLU A 133 10.47 -7.28 -46.86
N PRO A 134 10.02 -7.14 -48.12
CA PRO A 134 8.70 -6.60 -48.43
C PRO A 134 7.58 -7.58 -48.05
N ILE A 135 6.58 -7.08 -47.33
CA ILE A 135 5.35 -7.79 -47.01
C ILE A 135 4.63 -8.22 -48.30
N PRO A 136 4.28 -9.51 -48.50
CA PRO A 136 3.52 -9.93 -49.68
C PRO A 136 2.09 -9.36 -49.65
N PRO A 137 1.52 -8.99 -50.81
CA PRO A 137 0.18 -8.42 -50.87
C PRO A 137 -0.89 -9.43 -50.46
N LEU A 138 -1.82 -8.99 -49.60
CA LEU A 138 -3.04 -9.70 -49.22
C LEU A 138 -3.89 -9.96 -50.49
N SER A 139 -4.22 -11.22 -50.76
CA SER A 139 -5.13 -11.62 -51.84
C SER A 139 -6.60 -11.55 -51.39
N ASP A 140 -7.40 -10.75 -52.12
CA ASP A 140 -8.84 -10.52 -51.95
C ASP A 140 -9.70 -11.70 -52.46
N ASP A 141 -9.67 -12.86 -51.80
CA ASP A 141 -10.50 -14.02 -52.24
C ASP A 141 -11.13 -14.79 -51.07
N ILE A 142 -11.95 -14.15 -50.22
CA ILE A 142 -12.93 -14.87 -49.38
C ILE A 142 -14.22 -14.04 -49.19
N PHE A 143 -15.02 -13.88 -50.25
CA PHE A 143 -16.46 -13.61 -50.14
C PHE A 143 -17.21 -14.10 -51.39
N ALA A 144 -17.71 -15.34 -51.36
CA ALA A 144 -18.77 -15.80 -52.27
C ALA A 144 -19.61 -16.94 -51.65
N THR A 145 -20.81 -16.55 -51.23
CA THR A 145 -22.12 -17.21 -51.43
C THR A 145 -22.23 -18.74 -51.39
N SER A 146 -23.10 -19.24 -50.50
CA SER A 146 -23.92 -20.43 -50.76
C SER A 146 -25.33 -20.27 -50.18
N THR A 147 -26.24 -19.92 -51.06
CA THR A 147 -27.69 -20.14 -50.97
C THR A 147 -27.99 -21.60 -51.28
N HIS A 148 -28.74 -22.30 -50.41
CA HIS A 148 -29.45 -23.51 -50.84
C HIS A 148 -30.84 -23.55 -50.22
N SER A 149 -31.84 -23.33 -51.07
CA SER A 149 -33.24 -23.70 -50.84
C SER A 149 -33.43 -25.17 -51.15
N THR A 150 -34.34 -25.84 -50.45
CA THR A 150 -34.97 -27.09 -50.89
C THR A 150 -36.42 -27.06 -50.44
N GLU A 151 -37.33 -27.38 -51.35
CA GLU A 151 -38.79 -27.24 -51.21
C GLU A 151 -39.44 -28.62 -51.02
N SER A 152 -40.36 -28.73 -50.03
CA SER A 152 -41.60 -29.54 -49.93
C SER A 152 -41.58 -31.09 -50.04
N PRO A 153 -42.64 -31.86 -49.66
CA PRO A 153 -43.97 -31.49 -49.11
C PRO A 153 -44.52 -32.38 -47.96
N GLY A 154 -45.65 -31.96 -47.34
CA GLY A 154 -46.72 -32.89 -46.92
C GLY A 154 -47.09 -32.96 -45.43
N GLY A 155 -48.33 -32.56 -45.13
CA GLY A 155 -49.30 -33.17 -44.19
C GLY A 155 -48.85 -33.63 -42.79
N ASP A 156 -49.35 -32.99 -41.73
CA ASP A 156 -50.47 -33.53 -40.94
C ASP A 156 -50.75 -32.66 -39.70
N ALA A 157 -51.98 -32.82 -39.21
CA ALA A 157 -52.71 -31.95 -38.30
C ALA A 157 -52.36 -32.08 -36.80
N VAL A 158 -53.03 -31.23 -36.00
CA VAL A 158 -53.42 -31.39 -34.56
C VAL A 158 -52.51 -30.67 -33.51
N PRO A 159 -53.05 -30.01 -32.46
CA PRO A 159 -54.17 -29.06 -32.38
C PRO A 159 -53.81 -27.76 -31.60
N ALA A 160 -54.75 -26.82 -31.58
CA ALA A 160 -54.74 -25.67 -30.68
C ALA A 160 -54.87 -26.10 -29.20
N TYR A 161 -54.08 -25.48 -28.32
CA TYR A 161 -54.34 -25.44 -26.88
C TYR A 161 -54.68 -24.00 -26.50
N GLU A 162 -55.98 -23.73 -26.30
CA GLU A 162 -56.42 -22.75 -25.32
C GLU A 162 -56.29 -23.40 -23.94
N SER A 163 -55.63 -22.73 -23.00
CA SER A 163 -55.80 -23.03 -21.58
C SER A 163 -55.79 -21.75 -20.78
N THR A 164 -57.01 -21.25 -20.59
CA THR A 164 -57.46 -20.34 -19.56
C THR A 164 -57.00 -20.80 -18.18
N THR A 165 -56.32 -19.93 -17.43
CA THR A 165 -56.42 -19.94 -15.97
C THR A 165 -56.29 -18.51 -15.45
N ALA A 166 -57.46 -17.90 -15.27
CA ALA A 166 -57.63 -16.73 -14.42
C ALA A 166 -57.37 -17.15 -12.97
N ILE A 167 -56.47 -16.44 -12.29
CA ILE A 167 -56.28 -16.57 -10.84
C ILE A 167 -57.33 -15.65 -10.18
N PRO A 168 -58.19 -16.17 -9.28
CA PRO A 168 -59.15 -15.34 -8.57
C PRO A 168 -58.44 -14.45 -7.54
N VAL A 169 -58.74 -13.15 -7.65
CA VAL A 169 -58.54 -12.16 -6.58
C VAL A 169 -59.29 -12.64 -5.35
N SER A 170 -58.57 -12.89 -4.26
CA SER A 170 -59.15 -13.02 -2.93
C SER A 170 -59.01 -11.69 -2.22
N GLU A 171 -60.09 -10.88 -2.26
CA GLU A 171 -60.35 -9.87 -1.24
C GLU A 171 -60.56 -10.59 0.09
N HIS A 172 -59.68 -10.36 1.07
CA HIS A 172 -59.99 -10.54 2.49
C HIS A 172 -59.48 -9.32 3.23
N GLY A 173 -60.42 -8.46 3.61
CA GLY A 173 -60.18 -7.38 4.57
C GLY A 173 -60.13 -7.91 6.00
N ALA A 174 -59.24 -7.32 6.79
CA ALA A 174 -59.49 -6.98 8.18
C ALA A 174 -58.57 -5.80 8.56
N PRO A 175 -59.11 -4.72 9.17
CA PRO A 175 -58.31 -3.63 9.67
C PRO A 175 -57.73 -4.03 11.04
N PHE A 176 -56.41 -4.05 11.16
CA PHE A 176 -55.76 -3.96 12.47
C PHE A 176 -55.27 -2.54 12.67
N ASP A 177 -56.05 -1.85 13.50
CA ASP A 177 -55.73 -0.61 14.16
C ASP A 177 -54.89 -0.99 15.39
N GLU A 178 -53.59 -0.73 15.40
CA GLU A 178 -52.78 -0.75 16.63
C GLU A 178 -51.61 0.24 16.53
N THR A 179 -51.89 1.44 17.05
CA THR A 179 -50.99 2.32 17.80
C THR A 179 -49.58 2.57 17.25
N THR A 180 -49.44 3.74 16.63
CA THR A 180 -48.38 4.73 16.81
C THR A 180 -47.40 4.47 17.97
N GLY A 181 -46.40 3.62 17.71
CA GLY A 181 -45.11 3.66 18.38
C GLY A 181 -44.30 4.83 17.85
N GLN A 182 -44.50 5.99 18.48
CA GLN A 182 -43.73 7.21 18.28
C GLN A 182 -42.23 6.91 18.43
N GLN A 183 -41.51 6.76 17.31
CA GLN A 183 -40.05 6.84 17.33
C GLN A 183 -39.66 8.29 17.65
N PRO A 184 -38.71 8.53 18.56
CA PRO A 184 -38.29 9.88 18.89
C PRO A 184 -37.62 10.51 17.67
N ALA A 185 -38.21 11.60 17.18
CA ALA A 185 -37.58 12.53 16.27
C ALA A 185 -36.32 13.09 16.95
N LEU A 186 -35.15 12.58 16.56
CA LEU A 186 -33.85 13.14 16.95
C LEU A 186 -33.29 14.08 15.88
N PHE A 187 -34.09 14.47 14.88
CA PHE A 187 -33.69 15.42 13.84
C PHE A 187 -34.91 16.19 13.29
N ASP A 188 -35.46 17.11 14.08
CA ASP A 188 -36.14 18.29 13.52
C ASP A 188 -35.01 19.23 13.04
N ALA A 189 -34.68 19.34 11.75
CA ALA A 189 -35.43 19.89 10.61
C ALA A 189 -35.54 21.43 10.65
N GLU A 190 -34.55 22.14 10.11
CA GLU A 190 -34.80 23.46 9.46
C GLU A 190 -33.70 24.04 8.54
N ALA A 191 -32.70 23.26 8.08
CA ALA A 191 -31.63 23.83 7.22
C ALA A 191 -31.30 23.07 5.92
N VAL A 192 -32.00 21.99 5.56
CA VAL A 192 -31.75 21.26 4.29
C VAL A 192 -33.06 20.95 3.55
N ALA A 193 -33.97 21.92 3.51
CA ALA A 193 -35.18 21.84 2.70
C ALA A 193 -34.86 22.31 1.27
N GLY A 194 -34.82 21.39 0.30
CA GLY A 194 -34.87 21.78 -1.12
C GLY A 194 -34.25 20.83 -2.15
N GLY A 195 -33.69 19.68 -1.77
CA GLY A 195 -33.12 18.72 -2.73
C GLY A 195 -33.97 17.45 -2.87
N PRO A 196 -34.41 17.02 -4.07
CA PRO A 196 -35.24 15.83 -4.29
C PRO A 196 -34.45 14.50 -4.20
N LEU A 197 -33.45 14.42 -3.30
CA LEU A 197 -32.62 13.22 -3.13
C LEU A 197 -33.22 12.19 -2.16
N LEU A 198 -34.31 12.51 -1.47
CA LEU A 198 -34.86 11.69 -0.36
C LEU A 198 -36.30 11.20 -0.55
N ASP A 199 -36.93 11.41 -1.72
CA ASP A 199 -38.31 10.95 -1.99
C ASP A 199 -38.42 9.44 -2.31
N GLY A 200 -37.31 8.69 -2.24
CA GLY A 200 -37.38 7.23 -2.23
C GLY A 200 -37.57 6.75 -0.81
N GLU A 201 -38.67 6.04 -0.53
CA GLU A 201 -38.91 5.34 0.74
C GLU A 201 -37.59 4.75 1.28
N LEU A 202 -37.02 5.41 2.30
CA LEU A 202 -35.80 4.95 2.92
C LEU A 202 -36.10 3.56 3.46
N ARG A 203 -35.49 2.54 2.84
CA ARG A 203 -35.63 1.17 3.34
C ARG A 203 -35.18 1.18 4.81
N PRO A 204 -35.94 0.51 5.70
CA PRO A 204 -35.59 0.49 7.11
C PRO A 204 -34.16 0.00 7.28
N PHE A 205 -33.43 0.64 8.20
CA PHE A 205 -32.05 0.29 8.50
C PHE A 205 -31.97 -1.19 8.86
N LYS A 206 -31.15 -1.95 8.12
CA LYS A 206 -30.91 -3.37 8.38
C LYS A 206 -29.43 -3.58 8.57
N VAL A 207 -29.04 -4.04 9.77
CA VAL A 207 -27.66 -4.42 10.05
C VAL A 207 -27.27 -5.55 9.09
N ARG A 208 -26.19 -5.33 8.33
CA ARG A 208 -25.64 -6.30 7.39
C ARG A 208 -24.29 -6.81 7.89
N PRO A 209 -23.88 -8.05 7.55
CA PRO A 209 -22.59 -8.58 7.94
C PRO A 209 -21.42 -7.71 7.46
N THR A 210 -21.59 -7.01 6.33
CA THR A 210 -20.59 -6.06 5.81
C THR A 210 -20.29 -4.93 6.80
N LEU A 211 -21.29 -4.42 7.54
CA LEU A 211 -21.07 -3.36 8.53
C LEU A 211 -20.29 -3.88 9.73
N VAL A 212 -20.64 -5.06 10.22
CA VAL A 212 -19.95 -5.70 11.37
C VAL A 212 -18.49 -5.96 11.04
N LEU A 213 -18.22 -6.57 9.88
CA LEU A 213 -16.86 -6.83 9.42
C LEU A 213 -16.08 -5.55 9.15
N ALA A 214 -16.72 -4.53 8.58
CA ALA A 214 -16.04 -3.26 8.34
C ALA A 214 -15.66 -2.55 9.66
N PHE A 215 -16.51 -2.64 10.68
CA PHE A 215 -16.20 -2.14 12.02
C PHE A 215 -15.04 -2.91 12.66
N LEU A 216 -15.02 -4.25 12.56
CA LEU A 216 -13.89 -5.05 13.03
C LEU A 216 -12.60 -4.73 12.26
N GLY A 217 -12.68 -4.52 10.94
CA GLY A 217 -11.56 -4.08 10.13
C GLY A 217 -11.03 -2.71 10.54
N MET A 218 -11.90 -1.78 10.91
CA MET A 218 -11.52 -0.47 11.44
C MET A 218 -10.76 -0.58 12.77
N LEU A 219 -11.26 -1.41 13.69
CA LEU A 219 -10.56 -1.67 14.95
C LEU A 219 -9.21 -2.36 14.73
N ALA A 220 -9.15 -3.34 13.83
CA ALA A 220 -7.91 -4.00 13.47
C ALA A 220 -6.90 -3.02 12.84
N ALA A 221 -7.33 -2.15 11.92
CA ALA A 221 -6.45 -1.13 11.32
C ALA A 221 -5.87 -0.17 12.38
N LEU A 222 -6.67 0.24 13.37
CA LEU A 222 -6.19 1.02 14.50
C LEU A 222 -5.17 0.26 15.35
N MET A 223 -5.44 -1.01 15.66
CA MET A 223 -4.51 -1.84 16.44
C MET A 223 -3.20 -2.09 15.70
N VAL A 224 -3.24 -2.30 14.37
CA VAL A 224 -2.03 -2.43 13.54
C VAL A 224 -1.17 -1.17 13.61
N SER A 225 -1.76 0.02 13.73
CA SER A 225 -0.99 1.27 13.73
C SER A 225 -0.10 1.45 14.96
N VAL A 226 -0.38 0.73 16.06
CA VAL A 226 0.36 0.83 17.32
C VAL A 226 1.12 -0.46 17.66
N ALA A 227 0.70 -1.60 17.11
CA ALA A 227 1.34 -2.89 17.38
C ALA A 227 2.67 -3.05 16.63
N ASP A 228 3.62 -3.72 17.27
CA ASP A 228 4.88 -4.13 16.65
C ASP A 228 4.61 -5.14 15.53
N VAL A 229 5.25 -4.93 14.38
CA VAL A 229 5.10 -5.77 13.19
C VAL A 229 6.18 -6.85 13.18
N THR A 230 7.43 -6.45 13.37
CA THR A 230 8.58 -7.35 13.41
C THR A 230 9.53 -6.96 14.53
N ASP A 231 10.15 -7.96 15.14
CA ASP A 231 11.23 -7.78 16.11
C ASP A 231 12.42 -8.64 15.65
N ILE A 232 13.55 -7.95 15.41
CA ILE A 232 14.80 -8.55 14.94
C ILE A 232 15.84 -8.30 16.03
N ARG A 233 16.38 -9.38 16.58
CA ARG A 233 17.39 -9.32 17.64
C ARG A 233 18.57 -10.20 17.34
N THR A 234 19.74 -9.69 17.73
CA THR A 234 21.00 -10.42 17.73
C THR A 234 21.58 -10.44 19.15
N ASP A 235 22.30 -11.50 19.48
CA ASP A 235 22.96 -11.69 20.79
C ASP A 235 24.18 -10.76 21.00
N ARG A 236 24.62 -10.08 19.95
CA ARG A 236 25.65 -9.03 19.98
C ARG A 236 25.41 -8.03 18.85
N VAL A 237 26.04 -6.87 18.93
CA VAL A 237 25.97 -5.86 17.85
C VAL A 237 26.67 -6.40 16.59
N VAL A 238 25.92 -6.49 15.50
CA VAL A 238 26.41 -6.88 14.17
C VAL A 238 26.17 -5.73 13.20
N ALA A 239 27.22 -5.28 12.51
CA ALA A 239 27.10 -4.21 11.54
C ALA A 239 26.09 -4.60 10.44
N GLY A 240 25.13 -3.71 10.16
CA GLY A 240 24.09 -3.93 9.15
C GLY A 240 22.85 -4.69 9.64
N ILE A 241 22.78 -5.09 10.91
CA ILE A 241 21.56 -5.61 11.53
C ILE A 241 21.14 -4.65 12.65
N ASP A 242 20.09 -3.88 12.40
CA ASP A 242 19.51 -3.01 13.41
C ASP A 242 18.65 -3.84 14.37
N ASN A 243 19.07 -3.92 15.64
CA ASN A 243 18.32 -4.57 16.70
C ASN A 243 17.16 -3.67 17.13
N GLN A 244 16.01 -3.79 16.47
CA GLN A 244 14.89 -2.90 16.73
C GLN A 244 13.55 -3.63 16.62
N LEU A 245 12.61 -3.23 17.47
CA LEU A 245 11.19 -3.43 17.22
C LEU A 245 10.75 -2.46 16.13
N SER A 246 10.13 -3.00 15.09
CA SER A 246 9.63 -2.22 13.96
C SER A 246 8.11 -2.15 14.03
N THR A 247 7.59 -0.94 14.12
CA THR A 247 6.18 -0.62 13.97
C THR A 247 5.83 -0.46 12.50
N LEU A 248 4.53 -0.36 12.20
CA LEU A 248 4.09 -0.10 10.82
C LEU A 248 4.64 1.23 10.25
N ALA A 249 4.85 2.24 11.09
CA ALA A 249 5.39 3.53 10.67
C ALA A 249 6.87 3.44 10.23
N ASP A 250 7.63 2.52 10.84
CA ASP A 250 9.03 2.27 10.49
C ASP A 250 9.15 1.57 9.11
N VAL A 251 8.16 0.72 8.78
CA VAL A 251 8.05 0.09 7.45
C VAL A 251 7.72 1.14 6.37
N GLY A 252 6.86 2.10 6.69
CA GLY A 252 6.51 3.20 5.81
C GLY A 252 5.63 4.21 6.54
N SER A 253 6.12 5.43 6.66
CA SER A 253 5.51 6.49 7.50
C SER A 253 4.05 6.82 7.14
N ASN A 254 3.65 6.63 5.89
CA ASN A 254 2.30 6.87 5.39
C ASN A 254 1.38 5.63 5.45
N LEU A 255 1.90 4.43 5.73
CA LEU A 255 1.15 3.17 5.73
C LEU A 255 0.07 3.08 6.82
N PRO A 256 0.29 3.51 8.08
CA PRO A 256 -0.76 3.47 9.10
C PRO A 256 -2.00 4.25 8.70
N LEU A 257 -1.80 5.48 8.19
CA LEU A 257 -2.89 6.32 7.74
C LEU A 257 -3.54 5.78 6.47
N ALA A 258 -2.77 5.15 5.57
CA ALA A 258 -3.30 4.49 4.38
C ALA A 258 -4.28 3.35 4.74
N GLY A 259 -3.89 2.48 5.69
CA GLY A 259 -4.74 1.41 6.20
C GLY A 259 -5.99 1.95 6.90
N PHE A 260 -5.85 3.00 7.71
CA PHE A 260 -6.97 3.67 8.37
C PHE A 260 -7.98 4.25 7.37
N ILE A 261 -7.51 4.96 6.32
CA ILE A 261 -8.37 5.53 5.28
C ILE A 261 -9.16 4.42 4.57
N GLY A 262 -8.49 3.33 4.19
CA GLY A 262 -9.14 2.18 3.58
C GLY A 262 -10.24 1.58 4.47
N ALA A 263 -9.95 1.39 5.77
CA ALA A 263 -10.91 0.84 6.73
C ALA A 263 -12.08 1.81 7.01
N ALA A 264 -11.83 3.11 7.08
CA ALA A 264 -12.86 4.13 7.25
C ALA A 264 -13.82 4.16 6.05
N ILE A 265 -13.29 4.12 4.82
CA ILE A 265 -14.10 4.05 3.60
C ILE A 265 -14.89 2.74 3.56
N MET A 266 -14.27 1.62 3.92
CA MET A 266 -14.96 0.34 4.03
C MET A 266 -16.14 0.41 5.02
N LEU A 267 -15.94 1.05 6.18
CA LEU A 267 -16.97 1.27 7.20
C LEU A 267 -18.11 2.16 6.71
N VAL A 268 -17.78 3.28 6.06
CA VAL A 268 -18.76 4.18 5.45
C VAL A 268 -19.58 3.43 4.38
N GLY A 269 -18.93 2.65 3.51
CA GLY A 269 -19.62 1.81 2.53
C GLY A 269 -20.55 0.79 3.19
N GLY A 270 -20.09 0.13 4.26
CA GLY A 270 -20.88 -0.82 5.03
C GLY A 270 -22.11 -0.18 5.68
N LEU A 271 -21.98 1.04 6.18
CA LEU A 271 -23.07 1.83 6.75
C LEU A 271 -24.11 2.20 5.67
N LEU A 272 -23.65 2.74 4.55
CA LEU A 272 -24.50 3.09 3.41
C LEU A 272 -25.24 1.86 2.86
N HIS A 273 -24.57 0.70 2.85
CA HIS A 273 -25.17 -0.57 2.48
C HIS A 273 -26.35 -0.96 3.39
N CYS A 274 -26.30 -0.63 4.69
CA CYS A 274 -27.38 -0.88 5.64
C CYS A 274 -28.63 -0.02 5.36
N PHE A 275 -28.46 1.18 4.81
CA PHE A 275 -29.54 2.03 4.28
C PHE A 275 -30.07 1.57 2.91
N GLY A 276 -29.55 0.45 2.37
CA GLY A 276 -29.93 -0.06 1.06
C GLY A 276 -29.31 0.72 -0.11
N LEU A 277 -28.35 1.61 0.14
CA LEU A 277 -27.61 2.30 -0.91
C LEU A 277 -26.62 1.33 -1.56
N ARG A 278 -26.87 1.05 -2.83
CA ARG A 278 -26.14 0.00 -3.57
C ARG A 278 -24.71 0.37 -3.92
N TRP A 279 -24.45 1.65 -4.11
CA TRP A 279 -23.09 2.16 -4.27
C TRP A 279 -22.29 1.98 -2.97
N GLY A 280 -22.95 2.02 -1.81
CA GLY A 280 -22.33 1.71 -0.51
C GLY A 280 -21.77 0.30 -0.43
N ALA A 281 -22.51 -0.70 -0.92
CA ALA A 281 -22.02 -2.08 -0.99
C ALA A 281 -20.76 -2.19 -1.85
N GLY A 282 -20.78 -1.56 -3.04
CA GLY A 282 -19.62 -1.51 -3.93
C GLY A 282 -18.43 -0.82 -3.28
N LEU A 283 -18.66 0.33 -2.65
CA LEU A 283 -17.63 1.11 -1.96
C LEU A 283 -17.00 0.33 -0.80
N ALA A 284 -17.79 -0.41 -0.02
CA ALA A 284 -17.27 -1.31 1.00
C ALA A 284 -16.40 -2.42 0.41
N GLY A 285 -16.88 -3.10 -0.63
CA GLY A 285 -16.13 -4.18 -1.27
C GLY A 285 -14.84 -3.70 -1.94
N GLY A 286 -14.89 -2.53 -2.59
CA GLY A 286 -13.73 -1.92 -3.24
C GLY A 286 -12.67 -1.54 -2.22
N ALA A 287 -13.07 -0.89 -1.12
CA ALA A 287 -12.17 -0.55 -0.03
C ALA A 287 -11.61 -1.81 0.67
N GLY A 288 -12.39 -2.89 0.76
CA GLY A 288 -11.90 -4.19 1.21
C GLY A 288 -10.80 -4.77 0.32
N LEU A 289 -10.93 -4.68 -1.00
CA LEU A 289 -9.86 -5.07 -1.93
C LEU A 289 -8.64 -4.16 -1.81
N ALA A 290 -8.84 -2.85 -1.67
CA ALA A 290 -7.76 -1.89 -1.46
C ALA A 290 -6.97 -2.24 -0.19
N LEU A 291 -7.66 -2.52 0.92
CA LEU A 291 -7.06 -2.96 2.18
C LEU A 291 -6.29 -4.27 2.05
N THR A 292 -6.82 -5.21 1.27
CA THR A 292 -6.13 -6.48 0.99
C THR A 292 -4.83 -6.22 0.23
N GLY A 293 -4.85 -5.35 -0.78
CA GLY A 293 -3.66 -4.96 -1.52
C GLY A 293 -2.65 -4.18 -0.66
N TRP A 294 -3.15 -3.30 0.21
CA TRP A 294 -2.32 -2.61 1.21
C TRP A 294 -1.64 -3.59 2.16
N ALA A 295 -2.38 -4.57 2.69
CA ALA A 295 -1.83 -5.58 3.58
C ALA A 295 -0.76 -6.44 2.89
N ALA A 296 -0.99 -6.80 1.62
CA ALA A 296 0.01 -7.51 0.82
C ALA A 296 1.29 -6.69 0.63
N LEU A 297 1.17 -5.38 0.39
CA LEU A 297 2.32 -4.47 0.31
C LEU A 297 3.05 -4.37 1.66
N VAL A 298 2.33 -4.18 2.77
CA VAL A 298 2.91 -4.09 4.12
C VAL A 298 3.71 -5.35 4.45
N ILE A 299 3.13 -6.53 4.21
CA ILE A 299 3.81 -7.82 4.43
C ILE A 299 5.07 -7.92 3.56
N GLY A 300 4.97 -7.57 2.28
CA GLY A 300 6.12 -7.58 1.38
C GLY A 300 7.28 -6.71 1.85
N HIS A 301 6.99 -5.52 2.40
CA HIS A 301 8.00 -4.64 2.98
C HIS A 301 8.54 -5.09 4.33
N ALA A 302 7.69 -5.66 5.19
CA ALA A 302 8.12 -6.18 6.50
C ALA A 302 9.14 -7.33 6.37
N GLU A 303 9.11 -8.07 5.26
CA GLU A 303 10.07 -9.14 4.97
C GLU A 303 11.44 -8.64 4.46
N VAL A 304 11.55 -7.38 4.01
CA VAL A 304 12.82 -6.81 3.50
C VAL A 304 13.92 -6.79 4.58
N PRO A 305 13.73 -6.21 5.78
CA PRO A 305 14.76 -6.21 6.81
C PRO A 305 15.06 -7.62 7.34
N ILE A 306 14.07 -8.51 7.36
CA ILE A 306 14.25 -9.92 7.74
C ILE A 306 15.20 -10.61 6.75
N ASN A 307 14.95 -10.49 5.45
CA ASN A 307 15.80 -11.09 4.42
C ASN A 307 17.22 -10.51 4.44
N GLY A 308 17.36 -9.20 4.73
CA GLY A 308 18.66 -8.56 4.92
C GLY A 308 19.45 -9.16 6.09
N ALA A 309 18.81 -9.30 7.26
CA ALA A 309 19.43 -9.89 8.43
C ALA A 309 19.81 -11.37 8.23
N GLU A 310 18.93 -12.14 7.58
CA GLU A 310 19.22 -13.53 7.22
C GLU A 310 20.41 -13.66 6.25
N ARG A 311 20.51 -12.75 5.27
CA ARG A 311 21.63 -12.74 4.32
C ARG A 311 22.96 -12.45 5.02
N ILE A 312 23.02 -11.45 5.89
CA ILE A 312 24.22 -11.13 6.69
C ILE A 312 24.62 -12.31 7.58
N THR A 313 23.65 -13.02 8.13
CA THR A 313 23.89 -14.22 8.96
C THR A 313 24.49 -15.37 8.16
N ARG A 314 24.20 -15.45 6.86
CA ARG A 314 24.77 -16.46 5.94
C ARG A 314 26.09 -16.03 5.30
N ASP A 315 26.48 -14.76 5.45
CA ASP A 315 27.70 -14.23 4.85
C ASP A 315 28.94 -14.72 5.63
N PRO A 316 29.86 -15.47 4.98
CA PRO A 316 31.06 -15.98 5.63
C PRO A 316 32.05 -14.87 6.03
N SER A 317 31.90 -13.66 5.49
CA SER A 317 32.72 -12.50 5.87
C SER A 317 32.28 -11.86 7.19
N THR A 318 31.09 -12.20 7.71
CA THR A 318 30.58 -11.66 8.97
C THR A 318 31.41 -12.19 10.15
N PRO A 319 32.08 -11.31 10.94
CA PRO A 319 33.08 -11.75 11.91
C PRO A 319 32.49 -12.49 13.11
N GLY A 320 32.70 -13.79 13.23
CA GLY A 320 32.38 -14.60 14.41
C GLY A 320 30.93 -15.10 14.48
N PRO A 321 30.64 -16.10 15.33
CA PRO A 321 29.30 -16.65 15.47
C PRO A 321 28.38 -15.68 16.22
N PHE A 322 27.10 -15.65 15.84
CA PHE A 322 26.04 -14.93 16.52
C PHE A 322 24.69 -15.59 16.26
N THR A 323 23.71 -15.27 17.08
CA THR A 323 22.36 -15.82 16.99
C THR A 323 21.39 -14.74 16.53
N LEU A 324 20.75 -14.97 15.39
CA LEU A 324 19.66 -14.13 14.89
C LEU A 324 18.31 -14.68 15.36
N THR A 325 17.53 -13.84 16.04
CA THR A 325 16.14 -14.12 16.42
C THR A 325 15.23 -13.17 15.66
N VAL A 326 14.31 -13.73 14.87
CA VAL A 326 13.31 -12.98 14.12
C VAL A 326 11.92 -13.41 14.59
N THR A 327 11.12 -12.47 15.07
CA THR A 327 9.71 -12.72 15.41
C THR A 327 8.78 -11.85 14.57
N ARG A 328 7.69 -12.50 14.11
CA ARG A 328 6.55 -11.83 13.47
C ARG A 328 5.51 -11.61 14.56
N ASP A 329 5.41 -10.37 15.01
CA ASP A 329 4.65 -10.02 16.20
C ASP A 329 3.16 -9.81 15.89
N LEU A 330 2.41 -9.34 16.88
CA LEU A 330 0.96 -9.18 16.79
C LEU A 330 0.53 -8.31 15.60
N GLY A 331 1.27 -7.23 15.31
CA GLY A 331 0.99 -6.32 14.20
C GLY A 331 1.01 -7.03 12.85
N TYR A 332 1.96 -7.93 12.62
CA TYR A 332 2.05 -8.73 11.39
C TYR A 332 0.78 -9.58 11.18
N TRP A 333 0.34 -10.29 12.23
CA TRP A 333 -0.85 -11.14 12.13
C TRP A 333 -2.14 -10.33 12.04
N LEU A 334 -2.19 -9.14 12.64
CA LEU A 334 -3.32 -8.23 12.46
C LEU A 334 -3.42 -7.70 11.02
N VAL A 335 -2.30 -7.45 10.34
CA VAL A 335 -2.28 -7.11 8.90
C VAL A 335 -2.85 -8.26 8.07
N VAL A 336 -2.44 -9.51 8.35
CA VAL A 336 -2.99 -10.71 7.70
C VAL A 336 -4.50 -10.84 7.94
N ALA A 337 -4.96 -10.62 9.18
CA ALA A 337 -6.38 -10.64 9.52
C ALA A 337 -7.16 -9.55 8.76
N LEU A 338 -6.60 -8.35 8.61
CA LEU A 338 -7.21 -7.26 7.88
C LEU A 338 -7.37 -7.58 6.38
N ALA A 339 -6.38 -8.24 5.78
CA ALA A 339 -6.48 -8.75 4.42
C ALA A 339 -7.64 -9.75 4.27
N GLY A 340 -7.76 -10.69 5.22
CA GLY A 340 -8.87 -11.64 5.25
C GLY A 340 -10.24 -10.97 5.38
N ILE A 341 -10.37 -10.00 6.28
CA ILE A 341 -11.61 -9.21 6.45
C ILE A 341 -11.95 -8.48 5.14
N GLY A 342 -10.98 -7.84 4.49
CA GLY A 342 -11.17 -7.13 3.24
C GLY A 342 -11.72 -8.02 2.12
N LEU A 343 -11.15 -9.22 1.96
CA LEU A 343 -11.62 -10.22 1.00
C LEU A 343 -13.04 -10.71 1.30
N VAL A 344 -13.37 -10.97 2.57
CA VAL A 344 -14.71 -11.41 2.96
C VAL A 344 -15.74 -10.30 2.72
N VAL A 345 -15.42 -9.04 3.03
CA VAL A 345 -16.30 -7.90 2.75
C VAL A 345 -16.54 -7.74 1.25
N PHE A 346 -15.51 -7.88 0.42
CA PHE A 346 -15.66 -7.89 -1.03
C PHE A 346 -16.55 -9.05 -1.52
N ALA A 347 -16.33 -10.28 -1.04
CA ALA A 347 -17.15 -11.42 -1.42
C ALA A 347 -18.63 -11.20 -1.07
N LEU A 348 -18.91 -10.66 0.13
CA LEU A 348 -20.26 -10.33 0.56
C LEU A 348 -20.88 -9.17 -0.25
N SER A 349 -20.07 -8.24 -0.75
CA SER A 349 -20.57 -7.13 -1.56
C SER A 349 -21.07 -7.59 -2.94
N LEU A 350 -20.50 -8.67 -3.50
CA LEU A 350 -20.88 -9.19 -4.82
C LEU A 350 -22.35 -9.58 -4.93
N VAL A 351 -22.99 -9.97 -3.82
CA VAL A 351 -24.45 -10.27 -3.78
C VAL A 351 -25.29 -9.07 -4.25
N SER A 352 -24.76 -7.84 -4.13
CA SER A 352 -25.44 -6.61 -4.53
C SER A 352 -25.22 -6.19 -6.00
N ALA A 353 -24.31 -6.86 -6.72
CA ALA A 353 -23.93 -6.48 -8.08
C ALA A 353 -25.06 -6.69 -9.12
N GLY A 354 -25.85 -7.76 -8.96
CA GLY A 354 -26.81 -8.20 -9.98
C GLY A 354 -28.17 -7.48 -10.00
N THR A 355 -28.64 -6.95 -8.88
CA THR A 355 -30.08 -6.65 -8.65
C THR A 355 -30.60 -5.33 -9.24
N GLY A 356 -29.99 -4.79 -10.30
CA GLY A 356 -30.24 -3.41 -10.77
C GLY A 356 -30.78 -3.29 -12.18
N GLY A 357 -32.03 -2.87 -12.30
CA GLY A 357 -32.67 -2.55 -13.58
C GLY A 357 -32.42 -1.13 -14.11
N ARG A 358 -31.51 -0.34 -13.50
CA ARG A 358 -31.22 1.02 -14.00
C ARG A 358 -30.35 0.96 -15.26
N ARG A 359 -30.55 1.96 -16.14
CA ARG A 359 -29.70 2.18 -17.31
C ARG A 359 -28.26 2.35 -16.86
N GLY A 360 -27.36 1.75 -17.64
CA GLY A 360 -25.94 1.85 -17.40
C GLY A 360 -25.39 3.26 -17.68
N LEU A 361 -24.21 3.58 -17.14
CA LEU A 361 -23.34 4.60 -17.71
C LEU A 361 -23.11 4.41 -19.21
N ASP A 362 -22.73 5.50 -19.88
CA ASP A 362 -22.26 5.47 -21.26
C ASP A 362 -21.03 4.54 -21.39
N PRO A 363 -21.04 3.57 -22.33
CA PRO A 363 -19.91 2.67 -22.57
C PRO A 363 -18.56 3.36 -22.69
N TRP A 364 -18.50 4.57 -23.27
CA TRP A 364 -17.25 5.32 -23.37
C TRP A 364 -16.70 5.76 -22.02
N THR A 365 -17.57 6.23 -21.12
CA THR A 365 -17.16 6.63 -19.77
C THR A 365 -16.64 5.41 -19.00
N ALA A 366 -17.29 4.26 -19.15
CA ALA A 366 -16.85 3.01 -18.55
C ALA A 366 -15.50 2.54 -19.10
N ALA A 367 -15.32 2.56 -20.42
CA ALA A 367 -14.09 2.13 -21.08
C ALA A 367 -12.90 3.04 -20.71
N LEU A 368 -13.08 4.36 -20.73
CA LEU A 368 -12.03 5.32 -20.36
C LEU A 368 -11.68 5.23 -18.87
N GLY A 369 -12.65 5.04 -17.99
CA GLY A 369 -12.40 4.80 -16.57
C GLY A 369 -11.62 3.51 -16.32
N ALA A 370 -12.00 2.43 -17.00
CA ALA A 370 -11.29 1.14 -16.94
C ALA A 370 -9.86 1.26 -17.46
N LEU A 371 -9.65 1.95 -18.58
CA LEU A 371 -8.32 2.23 -19.11
C LEU A 371 -7.47 3.02 -18.12
N ALA A 372 -8.03 4.06 -17.49
CA ALA A 372 -7.32 4.83 -16.47
C ALA A 372 -6.89 3.95 -15.28
N ALA A 373 -7.75 3.02 -14.83
CA ALA A 373 -7.40 2.07 -13.77
C ALA A 373 -6.25 1.12 -14.18
N VAL A 374 -6.19 0.70 -15.45
CA VAL A 374 -5.05 -0.07 -15.98
C VAL A 374 -3.78 0.77 -15.95
N VAL A 375 -3.86 2.05 -16.37
CA VAL A 375 -2.71 2.97 -16.35
C VAL A 375 -2.19 3.20 -14.94
N ILE A 376 -3.07 3.31 -13.93
CA ILE A 376 -2.67 3.37 -12.51
C ILE A 376 -1.83 2.16 -12.12
N ALA A 377 -2.27 0.95 -12.49
CA ALA A 377 -1.59 -0.28 -12.09
C ALA A 377 -0.31 -0.56 -12.90
N ALA A 378 -0.28 -0.17 -14.17
CA ALA A 378 0.88 -0.32 -15.03
C ALA A 378 1.98 0.71 -14.74
N GLY A 379 1.62 1.91 -14.27
CA GLY A 379 2.55 3.01 -14.02
C GLY A 379 3.75 2.64 -13.12
N PRO A 380 3.54 2.00 -11.96
CA PRO A 380 4.64 1.56 -11.08
C PRO A 380 5.55 0.50 -11.71
N LEU A 381 5.07 -0.29 -12.69
CA LEU A 381 5.84 -1.35 -13.34
C LEU A 381 6.83 -0.82 -14.39
N ILE A 382 6.69 0.45 -14.80
CA ILE A 382 7.64 1.09 -15.71
C ILE A 382 8.92 1.36 -14.92
N THR A 383 10.00 0.71 -15.32
CA THR A 383 11.31 0.91 -14.70
C THR A 383 11.90 2.26 -15.10
N VAL A 384 12.73 2.82 -14.22
CA VAL A 384 13.42 4.10 -14.44
C VAL A 384 14.92 3.85 -14.48
N GLU A 385 15.69 4.84 -14.93
CA GLU A 385 17.16 4.83 -14.89
C GLU A 385 17.80 3.67 -15.69
N GLY A 386 17.11 3.17 -16.71
CA GLY A 386 17.61 2.11 -17.58
C GLY A 386 17.52 0.70 -16.99
N ALA A 387 16.86 0.51 -15.85
CA ALA A 387 16.64 -0.82 -15.30
C ALA A 387 15.75 -1.67 -16.24
N ASN A 388 16.07 -2.96 -16.37
CA ASN A 388 15.29 -3.91 -17.17
C ASN A 388 13.94 -4.20 -16.52
N PHE A 389 12.92 -4.49 -17.32
CA PHE A 389 11.57 -4.79 -16.83
C PHE A 389 11.54 -5.97 -15.82
N ASP A 390 12.45 -6.93 -15.99
CA ASP A 390 12.58 -8.14 -15.18
C ASP A 390 12.83 -7.85 -13.69
N VAL A 391 13.37 -6.67 -13.37
CA VAL A 391 13.59 -6.20 -12.00
C VAL A 391 12.28 -6.11 -11.21
N ASN A 392 11.12 -6.02 -11.87
CA ASN A 392 9.80 -6.05 -11.23
C ASN A 392 9.42 -7.41 -10.63
N PHE A 393 10.14 -8.47 -10.97
CA PHE A 393 9.81 -9.84 -10.57
C PHE A 393 10.85 -10.48 -9.65
N GLY A 394 12.02 -9.86 -9.52
CA GLY A 394 13.08 -10.39 -8.66
C GLY A 394 14.36 -9.56 -8.76
N THR A 395 15.03 -9.44 -7.62
CA THR A 395 16.45 -9.05 -7.52
C THR A 395 17.09 -9.86 -6.39
N ASP A 396 18.41 -10.02 -6.43
CA ASP A 396 19.13 -10.76 -5.38
C ASP A 396 19.03 -10.08 -4.00
N ASP A 397 18.71 -8.79 -3.99
CA ASP A 397 18.67 -7.99 -2.77
C ASP A 397 17.31 -7.98 -2.06
N LEU A 398 16.22 -8.30 -2.76
CA LEU A 398 14.86 -8.17 -2.24
C LEU A 398 14.15 -9.54 -2.16
N PRO A 399 13.36 -9.79 -1.10
CA PRO A 399 12.67 -11.06 -0.94
C PRO A 399 11.54 -11.21 -1.96
N PHE A 400 11.23 -12.45 -2.35
CA PHE A 400 10.08 -12.76 -3.21
C PHE A 400 8.76 -12.17 -2.69
N ALA A 401 8.57 -12.15 -1.36
CA ALA A 401 7.38 -11.60 -0.71
C ALA A 401 7.16 -10.12 -1.06
N PHE A 402 8.22 -9.33 -1.24
CA PHE A 402 8.14 -7.94 -1.66
C PHE A 402 7.49 -7.80 -3.04
N PHE A 403 8.01 -8.54 -4.03
CA PHE A 403 7.50 -8.53 -5.40
C PHE A 403 6.08 -9.10 -5.49
N ALA A 404 5.81 -10.18 -4.76
CA ALA A 404 4.47 -10.76 -4.69
C ALA A 404 3.45 -9.76 -4.09
N GLY A 405 3.79 -9.12 -2.97
CA GLY A 405 2.94 -8.11 -2.33
C GLY A 405 2.61 -6.94 -3.24
N ARG A 406 3.63 -6.42 -3.93
CA ARG A 406 3.52 -5.37 -4.95
C ARG A 406 2.56 -5.77 -6.08
N LEU A 407 2.77 -6.94 -6.70
CA LEU A 407 1.95 -7.41 -7.81
C LEU A 407 0.51 -7.69 -7.38
N VAL A 408 0.30 -8.23 -6.19
CA VAL A 408 -1.03 -8.43 -5.61
C VAL A 408 -1.73 -7.09 -5.44
N GLN A 409 -1.06 -6.07 -4.88
CA GLN A 409 -1.67 -4.74 -4.75
C GLN A 409 -2.09 -4.18 -6.10
N LEU A 410 -1.21 -4.22 -7.11
CA LEU A 410 -1.50 -3.68 -8.44
C LEU A 410 -2.63 -4.45 -9.13
N ALA A 411 -2.65 -5.78 -9.02
CA ALA A 411 -3.70 -6.61 -9.57
C ALA A 411 -5.06 -6.33 -8.93
N LEU A 412 -5.10 -6.11 -7.61
CA LEU A 412 -6.34 -5.79 -6.90
C LEU A 412 -6.86 -4.38 -7.23
N VAL A 413 -5.97 -3.40 -7.38
CA VAL A 413 -6.33 -2.04 -7.82
C VAL A 413 -6.86 -2.05 -9.25
N ALA A 414 -6.15 -2.73 -10.17
CA ALA A 414 -6.60 -2.91 -11.55
C ALA A 414 -7.95 -3.63 -11.58
N GLY A 415 -8.09 -4.73 -10.84
CA GLY A 415 -9.32 -5.51 -10.76
C GLY A 415 -10.50 -4.69 -10.25
N ALA A 416 -10.35 -3.99 -9.12
CA ALA A 416 -11.40 -3.16 -8.54
C ALA A 416 -11.79 -1.99 -9.46
N GLY A 417 -10.82 -1.33 -10.07
CA GLY A 417 -11.04 -0.22 -11.00
C GLY A 417 -11.70 -0.68 -12.30
N VAL A 418 -11.09 -1.63 -13.01
CA VAL A 418 -11.59 -2.15 -14.30
C VAL A 418 -12.97 -2.77 -14.13
N VAL A 419 -13.14 -3.72 -13.20
CA VAL A 419 -14.44 -4.35 -12.96
C VAL A 419 -15.44 -3.31 -12.46
N GLY A 420 -15.03 -2.37 -11.60
CA GLY A 420 -15.91 -1.32 -11.11
C GLY A 420 -16.46 -0.44 -12.22
N PHE A 421 -15.61 0.10 -13.09
CA PHE A 421 -16.04 0.93 -14.22
C PHE A 421 -16.86 0.12 -15.26
N LEU A 422 -16.42 -1.09 -15.58
CA LEU A 422 -17.13 -1.97 -16.53
C LEU A 422 -18.41 -2.59 -15.97
N LEU A 423 -18.67 -2.49 -14.68
CA LEU A 423 -19.96 -2.85 -14.11
C LEU A 423 -21.02 -1.77 -14.31
N VAL A 424 -20.70 -0.63 -14.97
CA VAL A 424 -21.59 0.38 -15.57
C VAL A 424 -22.80 0.78 -14.69
N ARG A 425 -22.70 0.56 -13.37
CA ARG A 425 -23.81 0.64 -12.40
C ARG A 425 -23.29 1.29 -11.13
N ALA A 426 -24.21 1.78 -10.29
CA ALA A 426 -23.90 2.40 -9.01
C ALA A 426 -23.02 1.52 -8.09
N TYR A 427 -23.25 0.20 -8.09
CA TYR A 427 -22.37 -0.75 -7.39
C TYR A 427 -20.93 -0.71 -7.93
N GLY A 428 -20.78 -0.78 -9.26
CA GLY A 428 -19.48 -0.75 -9.92
C GLY A 428 -18.71 0.55 -9.65
N LEU A 429 -19.38 1.70 -9.70
CA LEU A 429 -18.75 2.98 -9.36
C LEU A 429 -18.28 3.02 -7.89
N GLY A 430 -19.09 2.50 -6.97
CA GLY A 430 -18.68 2.32 -5.59
C GLY A 430 -17.43 1.44 -5.49
N LEU A 431 -17.43 0.30 -6.19
CA LEU A 431 -16.29 -0.63 -6.22
C LEU A 431 -15.01 0.04 -6.72
N ALA A 432 -15.08 0.79 -7.82
CA ALA A 432 -13.94 1.52 -8.35
C ALA A 432 -13.45 2.58 -7.35
N ALA A 433 -14.35 3.42 -6.81
CA ALA A 433 -14.00 4.48 -5.85
C ALA A 433 -13.37 3.93 -4.57
N GLY A 434 -13.94 2.86 -4.01
CA GLY A 434 -13.38 2.16 -2.85
C GLY A 434 -12.02 1.54 -3.17
N GLY A 435 -11.89 0.88 -4.34
CA GLY A 435 -10.69 0.18 -4.79
C GLY A 435 -9.46 1.08 -4.98
N VAL A 436 -9.67 2.32 -5.42
CA VAL A 436 -8.56 3.27 -5.66
C VAL A 436 -8.25 4.17 -4.45
N SER A 437 -9.00 4.03 -3.35
CA SER A 437 -8.90 4.96 -2.22
C SER A 437 -7.53 4.94 -1.52
N ILE A 438 -6.99 3.76 -1.23
CA ILE A 438 -5.66 3.65 -0.61
C ILE A 438 -4.58 4.06 -1.61
N THR A 439 -4.70 3.67 -2.87
CA THR A 439 -3.80 4.08 -3.95
C THR A 439 -3.72 5.59 -4.07
N LEU A 440 -4.86 6.28 -3.98
CA LEU A 440 -4.94 7.73 -3.99
C LEU A 440 -4.16 8.34 -2.82
N TRP A 441 -4.32 7.79 -1.62
CA TRP A 441 -3.57 8.27 -0.45
C TRP A 441 -2.07 8.03 -0.59
N LEU A 442 -1.64 6.83 -0.99
CA LEU A 442 -0.22 6.51 -1.19
C LEU A 442 0.39 7.40 -2.27
N TRP A 443 -0.32 7.63 -3.37
CA TRP A 443 0.09 8.57 -4.42
C TRP A 443 0.24 10.00 -3.89
N LEU A 444 -0.76 10.49 -3.15
CA LEU A 444 -0.77 11.87 -2.65
C LEU A 444 0.32 12.11 -1.61
N SER A 445 0.46 11.21 -0.64
CA SER A 445 1.47 11.32 0.42
C SER A 445 2.89 11.16 -0.11
N SER A 446 3.10 10.31 -1.11
CA SER A 446 4.38 10.21 -1.83
C SER A 446 4.70 11.47 -2.65
N LEU A 447 3.72 12.05 -3.35
CA LEU A 447 3.91 13.31 -4.08
C LEU A 447 4.24 14.49 -3.17
N LEU A 448 3.60 14.55 -2.01
CA LEU A 448 3.76 15.62 -1.03
C LEU A 448 4.88 15.35 -0.03
N GLU A 449 5.61 14.24 -0.18
CA GLU A 449 6.69 13.82 0.73
C GLU A 449 6.26 13.83 2.21
N ILE A 450 5.04 13.35 2.49
CA ILE A 450 4.47 13.36 3.85
C ILE A 450 5.06 12.22 4.67
N GLY A 451 5.97 12.56 5.59
CA GLY A 451 6.65 11.65 6.50
C GLY A 451 8.09 11.37 6.06
N ASP A 452 8.87 10.72 6.93
CA ASP A 452 10.31 10.51 6.68
C ASP A 452 10.58 9.51 5.55
N ARG A 453 9.67 8.56 5.34
CA ARG A 453 9.76 7.48 4.35
C ARG A 453 8.39 7.20 3.76
N PRO A 454 7.86 8.07 2.90
CA PRO A 454 6.56 7.86 2.29
C PRO A 454 6.69 6.81 1.18
N LEU A 455 5.85 5.78 1.22
CA LEU A 455 5.81 4.78 0.15
C LEU A 455 4.83 5.21 -0.93
N GLY A 456 5.29 5.18 -2.18
CA GLY A 456 4.43 5.37 -3.36
C GLY A 456 3.52 4.18 -3.62
N VAL A 457 2.68 4.31 -4.66
CA VAL A 457 1.87 3.18 -5.16
C VAL A 457 2.80 2.02 -5.52
N ALA A 458 2.54 0.83 -4.98
CA ALA A 458 3.39 -0.34 -5.22
C ALA A 458 4.87 -0.13 -4.84
N ALA A 459 5.11 0.66 -3.79
CA ALA A 459 6.44 1.05 -3.29
C ALA A 459 7.23 2.00 -4.21
N GLY A 460 6.61 2.54 -5.26
CA GLY A 460 7.28 3.38 -6.25
C GLY A 460 7.89 2.58 -7.41
N ASN A 461 8.73 3.22 -8.20
CA ASN A 461 9.31 2.62 -9.39
C ASN A 461 10.70 2.07 -9.10
N LEU A 462 10.92 0.80 -9.44
CA LEU A 462 12.22 0.14 -9.22
C LEU A 462 13.28 0.73 -10.14
N GLY A 463 14.51 0.74 -9.64
CA GLY A 463 15.65 1.38 -10.29
C GLY A 463 15.78 2.87 -9.98
N SER A 464 14.85 3.48 -9.22
CA SER A 464 14.99 4.86 -8.76
C SER A 464 15.24 4.91 -7.24
N GLY A 465 16.13 5.79 -6.81
CA GLY A 465 16.31 6.12 -5.38
C GLY A 465 15.18 7.00 -4.81
N SER A 466 14.19 7.32 -5.63
CA SER A 466 13.11 8.26 -5.31
C SER A 466 11.80 7.52 -5.06
N THR A 467 11.09 7.93 -4.02
CA THR A 467 9.74 7.41 -3.74
C THR A 467 8.66 8.14 -4.54
N LYS A 468 9.02 9.12 -5.38
CA LYS A 468 8.07 9.91 -6.19
C LYS A 468 7.35 9.03 -7.21
N PRO A 469 6.04 9.21 -7.39
CA PRO A 469 5.30 8.40 -8.33
C PRO A 469 5.64 8.80 -9.76
N HIS A 470 5.81 7.80 -10.62
CA HIS A 470 6.03 8.03 -12.04
C HIS A 470 4.91 8.85 -12.68
N ALA A 471 5.26 9.61 -13.73
CA ALA A 471 4.31 10.45 -14.46
C ALA A 471 3.10 9.67 -14.97
N VAL A 472 3.31 8.43 -15.44
CA VAL A 472 2.24 7.54 -15.91
C VAL A 472 1.27 7.17 -14.79
N THR A 473 1.77 6.85 -13.59
CA THR A 473 0.93 6.60 -12.41
C THR A 473 0.09 7.82 -12.07
N THR A 474 0.69 9.02 -12.11
CA THR A 474 0.01 10.30 -11.87
C THR A 474 -1.08 10.58 -12.90
N VAL A 475 -0.82 10.34 -14.18
CA VAL A 475 -1.84 10.45 -15.26
C VAL A 475 -2.98 9.45 -15.03
N GLY A 476 -2.66 8.20 -14.63
CA GLY A 476 -3.66 7.21 -14.29
C GLY A 476 -4.56 7.66 -13.15
N VAL A 477 -3.98 8.09 -12.02
CA VAL A 477 -4.73 8.50 -10.82
C VAL A 477 -5.62 9.70 -11.13
N THR A 478 -5.06 10.72 -11.77
CA THR A 478 -5.81 11.92 -12.14
C THR A 478 -6.95 11.60 -13.12
N ALA A 479 -6.70 10.79 -14.16
CA ALA A 479 -7.73 10.36 -15.09
C ALA A 479 -8.84 9.56 -14.39
N THR A 480 -8.50 8.61 -13.51
CA THR A 480 -9.49 7.84 -12.75
C THR A 480 -10.37 8.73 -11.86
N LEU A 481 -9.78 9.73 -11.18
CA LEU A 481 -10.56 10.68 -10.39
C LEU A 481 -11.53 11.49 -11.25
N VAL A 482 -11.06 12.02 -12.38
CA VAL A 482 -11.92 12.74 -13.33
C VAL A 482 -13.06 11.84 -13.81
N MET A 483 -12.76 10.60 -14.18
CA MET A 483 -13.78 9.65 -14.64
C MET A 483 -14.78 9.27 -13.54
N LEU A 484 -14.35 9.14 -12.28
CA LEU A 484 -15.27 8.94 -11.15
C LEU A 484 -16.21 10.14 -10.96
N VAL A 485 -15.70 11.37 -11.07
CA VAL A 485 -16.50 12.59 -10.95
C VAL A 485 -17.50 12.71 -12.10
N VAL A 486 -17.06 12.48 -13.35
CA VAL A 486 -17.94 12.47 -14.53
C VAL A 486 -19.02 11.40 -14.37
N ALA A 487 -18.64 10.19 -13.99
CA ALA A 487 -19.57 9.08 -13.77
C ALA A 487 -20.61 9.38 -12.68
N ALA A 488 -20.17 9.96 -11.55
CA ALA A 488 -21.06 10.37 -10.46
C ALA A 488 -22.02 11.48 -10.92
N THR A 489 -21.52 12.47 -11.66
CA THR A 489 -22.33 13.59 -12.18
C THR A 489 -23.42 13.09 -13.12
N ILE A 490 -23.07 12.22 -14.07
CA ILE A 490 -24.04 11.60 -15.00
C ILE A 490 -25.09 10.82 -14.22
N ALA A 491 -24.68 10.03 -13.21
CA ALA A 491 -25.61 9.26 -12.39
C ALA A 491 -26.60 10.15 -11.62
N ILE A 492 -26.15 11.30 -11.11
CA ILE A 492 -27.00 12.28 -10.42
C ILE A 492 -28.00 12.91 -11.41
N VAL A 493 -27.53 13.37 -12.57
CA VAL A 493 -28.38 14.03 -13.59
C VAL A 493 -29.40 13.07 -14.20
N GLN A 494 -29.05 11.78 -14.37
CA GLN A 494 -30.00 10.79 -14.85
C GLN A 494 -31.12 10.50 -13.85
N ASN A 495 -30.83 10.53 -12.55
CA ASN A 495 -31.85 10.36 -11.52
C ASN A 495 -32.84 11.53 -11.51
N SER A 496 -32.37 12.78 -11.65
CA SER A 496 -33.24 13.95 -11.61
C SER A 496 -34.22 14.04 -12.79
N ARG A 497 -33.88 13.45 -13.95
CA ARG A 497 -34.76 13.40 -15.13
C ARG A 497 -35.83 12.32 -15.06
N SER A 498 -35.69 11.34 -14.16
CA SER A 498 -36.68 10.26 -14.01
C SER A 498 -37.85 10.62 -13.10
N THR A 499 -37.74 11.73 -12.37
CA THR A 499 -38.75 12.22 -11.41
C THR A 499 -39.63 13.34 -11.95
N THR A 500 -39.26 13.93 -13.10
CA THR A 500 -40.07 14.86 -13.91
C THR A 500 -40.73 14.10 -15.05
#